data_AF-A0A4P7CJQ7-F1
#
_entry.id   AF-A0A4P7CJQ7-F1
#
_cell.length_a   1.000
_cell.length_b   1.000
_cell.length_c   1.000
_cell.angle_alpha   90.00
_cell.angle_beta   90.00
_cell.angle_gamma   90.00
#
_symmetry.space_group_name_H-M   'P 1'
#
loop_
_entity.id
_entity.type
_entity.pdbx_description
1 polymer ?
#
loop_
_entity_poly.entity_id
_entity_poly.type
_entity_poly.pdbx_seq_one_letter_code
_entity_poly.pdbx_strand_id
1 'polypeptide(L)'
;MLVGSGLGYRRDLANGFLQLPTQSAVQFIEIAPENWVKMGGSARYQFDQVAERFPVAVHGLSLSLGGQAPLDKELLKSIKILMKQYGSTFFSEHLSYCECEGHLYDLLPMPFTDEAVLHTAQRIREVQDYLG
;
A
#
# COMPACT_ATOMS: atom_id res chain seq x y z
N MET A 1 12.38 -0.37 10.83
CA MET A 1 12.05 1.08 10.74
C MET A 1 12.45 1.54 9.35
N LEU A 2 11.54 2.20 8.63
CA LEU A 2 11.81 2.71 7.28
C LEU A 2 12.65 3.98 7.39
N VAL A 3 13.80 4.04 6.73
CA VAL A 3 14.72 5.20 6.78
C VAL A 3 15.42 5.40 5.43
N GLY A 4 15.73 6.66 5.13
CA GLY A 4 16.51 7.05 3.95
C GLY A 4 15.75 6.86 2.63
N SER A 5 16.38 6.24 1.62
CA SER A 5 15.84 6.17 0.26
C SER A 5 15.27 4.78 -0.05
N GLY A 6 14.05 4.74 -0.61
CA GLY A 6 13.38 3.51 -1.03
C GLY A 6 13.10 3.48 -2.52
N LEU A 7 12.69 2.30 -3.01
CA LEU A 7 12.30 2.09 -4.40
C LEU A 7 11.06 1.22 -4.51
N GLY A 8 10.10 1.64 -5.34
CA GLY A 8 8.90 0.85 -5.62
C GLY A 8 9.21 -0.45 -6.36
N TYR A 9 8.69 -1.57 -5.84
CA TYR A 9 8.89 -2.87 -6.45
C TYR A 9 8.04 -3.01 -7.71
N ARG A 10 8.70 -3.36 -8.83
CA ARG A 10 8.04 -3.82 -10.05
C ARG A 10 8.62 -5.17 -10.46
N ARG A 11 7.79 -6.03 -11.06
CA ARG A 11 8.20 -7.37 -11.50
C ARG A 11 9.41 -7.32 -12.43
N ASP A 12 9.46 -6.33 -13.32
CA ASP A 12 10.56 -6.13 -14.26
C ASP A 12 11.90 -5.78 -13.58
N LEU A 13 11.85 -5.31 -12.32
CA LEU A 13 13.02 -4.98 -11.51
C LEU A 13 13.42 -6.11 -10.55
N ALA A 14 12.71 -7.24 -10.53
CA ALA A 14 12.92 -8.32 -9.56
C ALA A 14 14.37 -8.82 -9.52
N ASN A 15 14.96 -9.11 -10.69
CA ASN A 15 16.34 -9.54 -10.80
C ASN A 15 17.32 -8.47 -10.30
N GLY A 16 17.02 -7.20 -10.57
CA GLY A 16 17.81 -6.07 -10.07
C GLY A 16 17.84 -6.04 -8.54
N PHE A 17 16.66 -6.14 -7.90
CA PHE A 17 16.55 -6.21 -6.44
C PHE A 17 17.30 -7.40 -5.83
N LEU A 18 17.17 -8.59 -6.43
CA LEU A 18 17.86 -9.80 -5.96
C LEU A 18 19.38 -9.69 -6.04
N GLN A 19 19.91 -8.90 -6.98
CA GLN A 19 21.35 -8.70 -7.17
C GLN A 19 21.91 -7.50 -6.40
N LEU A 20 21.07 -6.68 -5.75
CA LEU A 20 21.55 -5.54 -4.97
C LEU A 20 22.50 -6.01 -3.86
N PRO A 21 23.61 -5.30 -3.60
CA PRO A 21 24.46 -5.59 -2.45
C PRO A 21 23.78 -5.17 -1.13
N THR A 22 24.28 -5.68 -0.01
CA THR A 22 23.77 -5.33 1.33
C THR A 22 23.90 -3.83 1.65
N GLN A 23 24.92 -3.15 1.11
CA GLN A 23 25.12 -1.69 1.24
C GLN A 23 24.55 -0.91 0.05
N SER A 24 23.36 -1.28 -0.43
CA SER A 24 22.68 -0.56 -1.51
C SER A 24 22.16 0.81 -1.05
N ALA A 25 21.99 1.73 -2.00
CA ALA A 25 21.26 2.99 -1.78
C ALA A 25 19.75 2.76 -1.53
N VAL A 26 19.23 1.60 -1.91
CA VAL A 26 17.86 1.18 -1.61
C VAL A 26 17.81 0.59 -0.21
N GLN A 27 17.09 1.25 0.69
CA GLN A 27 17.01 0.90 2.11
C GLN A 27 15.65 0.30 2.50
N PHE A 28 14.63 0.49 1.66
CA PHE A 28 13.33 -0.17 1.78
C PHE A 28 12.70 -0.32 0.40
N ILE A 29 11.71 -1.22 0.30
CA ILE A 29 10.92 -1.42 -0.91
C ILE A 29 9.48 -1.03 -0.65
N GLU A 30 8.83 -0.45 -1.65
CA GLU A 30 7.39 -0.16 -1.58
C GLU A 30 6.59 -1.18 -2.40
N ILE A 31 5.45 -1.60 -1.85
CA ILE A 31 4.50 -2.48 -2.54
C ILE A 31 3.06 -1.98 -2.35
N ALA A 32 2.27 -2.10 -3.42
CA ALA A 32 0.84 -1.88 -3.38
C ALA A 32 0.09 -3.18 -3.05
N PRO A 33 -0.78 -3.19 -2.02
CA PRO A 33 -1.65 -4.31 -1.65
C PRO A 33 -2.42 -4.88 -2.86
N GLU A 34 -2.96 -4.02 -3.72
CA GLU A 34 -3.77 -4.39 -4.89
C GLU A 34 -2.98 -5.24 -5.88
N ASN A 35 -1.69 -4.91 -6.05
CA ASN A 35 -0.77 -5.68 -6.89
C ASN A 35 -0.33 -6.98 -6.21
N TRP A 36 -0.17 -6.93 -4.89
CA TRP A 36 0.30 -8.05 -4.09
C TRP A 36 -0.76 -9.16 -3.93
N VAL A 37 -2.03 -8.81 -3.74
CA VAL A 37 -3.15 -9.77 -3.58
C VAL A 37 -3.28 -10.65 -4.82
N LYS A 38 -3.07 -10.07 -6.00
CA LYS A 38 -3.13 -10.77 -7.29
C LYS A 38 -1.80 -11.43 -7.68
N MET A 39 -0.75 -11.27 -6.88
CA MET A 39 0.58 -11.79 -7.19
C MET A 39 0.70 -13.24 -6.69
N GLY A 40 0.98 -14.15 -7.62
CA GLY A 40 1.22 -15.57 -7.33
C GLY A 40 2.43 -16.13 -8.08
N GLY A 41 2.71 -17.42 -7.85
CA GLY A 41 3.76 -18.16 -8.55
C GLY A 41 5.15 -17.55 -8.41
N SER A 42 5.92 -17.55 -9.49
CA SER A 42 7.30 -17.06 -9.52
C SER A 42 7.44 -15.59 -9.13
N ALA A 43 6.48 -14.74 -9.53
CA ALA A 43 6.51 -13.31 -9.19
C ALA A 43 6.42 -13.07 -7.68
N ARG A 44 5.56 -13.84 -6.99
CA ARG A 44 5.46 -13.79 -5.53
C ARG A 44 6.72 -14.32 -4.87
N TYR A 45 7.23 -15.46 -5.33
CA TYR A 45 8.45 -16.05 -4.82
C TYR A 45 9.67 -15.11 -4.92
N GLN A 46 9.80 -14.38 -6.02
CA GLN A 46 10.84 -13.37 -6.18
C GLN A 46 10.64 -12.18 -5.22
N PHE A 47 9.41 -11.70 -5.08
CA PHE A 47 9.12 -10.61 -4.13
C PHE A 47 9.42 -11.02 -2.69
N ASP A 48 9.04 -12.24 -2.28
CA ASP A 48 9.30 -12.75 -0.94
C ASP A 48 10.81 -12.79 -0.63
N GLN A 49 11.63 -13.26 -1.56
CA GLN A 49 13.09 -13.23 -1.41
C GLN A 49 13.67 -11.81 -1.29
N VAL A 50 13.07 -10.83 -1.97
CA VAL A 50 13.49 -9.43 -1.83
C VAL A 50 13.02 -8.88 -0.49
N ALA A 51 11.80 -9.18 -0.06
CA ALA A 51 11.22 -8.74 1.21
C ALA A 51 11.90 -9.37 2.44
N GLU A 52 12.58 -10.51 2.30
CA GLU A 52 13.46 -11.07 3.34
C GLU A 52 14.68 -10.17 3.63
N ARG A 53 15.08 -9.35 2.66
CA ARG A 53 16.31 -8.55 2.70
C ARG A 53 16.06 -7.06 2.98
N PHE A 54 14.88 -6.58 2.64
CA PHE A 54 14.52 -5.17 2.74
C PHE A 54 13.21 -4.98 3.51
N PRO A 55 13.14 -3.99 4.42
CA PRO A 55 11.88 -3.56 4.99
C PRO A 55 10.86 -3.19 3.91
N VAL A 56 9.60 -3.53 4.15
CA VAL A 56 8.50 -3.29 3.20
C VAL A 56 7.66 -2.10 3.67
N ALA A 57 7.55 -1.08 2.83
CA ALA A 57 6.56 -0.02 2.95
C ALA A 57 5.29 -0.43 2.19
N VAL A 58 4.13 -0.34 2.85
CA VAL A 58 2.85 -0.61 2.20
C VAL A 58 2.22 0.70 1.79
N HIS A 59 1.93 0.85 0.50
CA HIS A 59 1.30 2.03 -0.05
C HIS A 59 0.11 1.62 -0.92
N GLY A 60 -1.11 1.89 -0.44
CA GLY A 60 -2.35 1.57 -1.14
C GLY A 60 -2.61 2.50 -2.33
N LEU A 61 -3.47 2.03 -3.24
CA LEU A 61 -3.86 2.75 -4.45
C LEU A 61 -5.38 2.99 -4.52
N SER A 62 -6.20 2.15 -3.86
CA SER A 62 -7.64 2.12 -4.11
C SER A 62 -8.52 2.08 -2.87
N LEU A 63 -7.99 2.26 -1.65
CA LEU A 63 -8.84 2.22 -0.45
C LEU A 63 -9.80 3.44 -0.33
N SER A 64 -9.58 4.49 -1.12
CA SER A 64 -10.53 5.60 -1.31
C SER A 64 -10.93 6.25 0.02
N LEU A 65 -9.95 6.86 0.72
CA LEU A 65 -10.19 7.49 2.03
C LEU A 65 -11.13 8.70 1.93
N GLY A 66 -11.21 9.35 0.76
CA GLY A 66 -12.18 10.39 0.44
C GLY A 66 -13.53 9.88 -0.04
N GLY A 67 -13.61 8.59 -0.38
CA GLY A 67 -14.77 7.91 -0.96
C GLY A 67 -16.05 8.03 -0.14
N GLN A 68 -17.20 8.04 -0.83
CA GLN A 68 -18.52 7.96 -0.19
C GLN A 68 -18.96 6.50 0.05
N ALA A 69 -18.46 5.56 -0.75
CA ALA A 69 -18.71 4.14 -0.54
C ALA A 69 -18.13 3.67 0.81
N PRO A 70 -18.73 2.65 1.45
CA PRO A 70 -18.14 2.01 2.61
C PRO A 70 -16.70 1.55 2.33
N LEU A 71 -15.82 1.61 3.33
CA LEU A 71 -14.46 1.07 3.19
C LEU A 71 -14.50 -0.41 2.80
N ASP A 72 -13.67 -0.80 1.82
CA ASP A 72 -13.53 -2.20 1.41
C ASP A 72 -12.83 -3.01 2.51
N LYS A 73 -13.63 -3.82 3.21
CA LYS A 73 -13.15 -4.67 4.32
C LYS A 73 -12.27 -5.82 3.85
N GLU A 74 -12.44 -6.31 2.63
CA GLU A 74 -11.60 -7.39 2.09
C GLU A 74 -10.23 -6.84 1.67
N LEU A 75 -10.18 -5.62 1.14
CA LEU A 75 -8.91 -4.91 0.92
C LEU A 75 -8.20 -4.62 2.24
N LEU A 76 -8.90 -4.09 3.26
CA LEU A 76 -8.32 -3.85 4.59
C LEU A 76 -7.76 -5.13 5.23
N LYS A 77 -8.48 -6.24 5.10
CA LYS A 77 -8.00 -7.56 5.57
C LYS A 77 -6.74 -7.99 4.83
N SER A 78 -6.71 -7.81 3.51
CA SER A 78 -5.53 -8.07 2.67
C SER A 78 -4.32 -7.22 3.09
N ILE A 79 -4.53 -5.93 3.35
CA ILE A 79 -3.50 -5.00 3.85
C ILE A 79 -2.97 -5.48 5.20
N LYS A 80 -3.86 -5.84 6.14
CA LYS A 80 -3.45 -6.33 7.46
C LYS A 80 -2.63 -7.61 7.38
N ILE A 81 -3.01 -8.54 6.49
CA ILE A 81 -2.26 -9.77 6.25
C ILE A 81 -0.87 -9.47 5.66
N LEU A 82 -0.80 -8.61 4.64
CA LEU A 82 0.45 -8.15 4.03
C LEU A 82 1.39 -7.53 5.07
N MET A 83 0.88 -6.57 5.85
CA MET A 83 1.65 -5.89 6.89
C MET A 83 2.19 -6.88 7.92
N LYS A 84 1.34 -7.81 8.38
CA LYS A 84 1.75 -8.87 9.30
C LYS A 84 2.80 -9.81 8.69
N GLN A 85 2.64 -10.19 7.42
CA GLN A 85 3.53 -11.11 6.73
C GLN A 85 4.96 -10.57 6.62
N TYR A 86 5.12 -9.29 6.30
CA TYR A 86 6.44 -8.67 6.13
C TYR A 86 6.88 -7.81 7.30
N GLY A 87 6.18 -7.88 8.44
CA GLY A 87 6.48 -7.06 9.62
C GLY A 87 6.44 -5.56 9.35
N SER A 88 5.64 -5.11 8.39
CA SER A 88 5.49 -3.69 8.09
C SER A 88 4.66 -3.01 9.18
N THR A 89 5.15 -1.86 9.62
CA THR A 89 4.48 -0.96 10.58
C THR A 89 4.01 0.33 9.90
N PHE A 90 4.05 0.37 8.56
CA PHE A 90 3.73 1.55 7.77
C PHE A 90 2.71 1.21 6.69
N PHE A 91 1.61 1.95 6.71
CA PHE A 91 0.61 1.99 5.66
C PHE A 91 0.34 3.45 5.29
N SER A 92 0.24 3.73 3.99
CA SER A 92 -0.16 5.03 3.46
C SER A 92 -1.10 4.84 2.29
N GLU A 93 -1.91 5.87 2.02
CA GLU A 93 -2.93 5.88 0.97
C GLU A 93 -3.23 7.32 0.54
N HIS A 94 -3.91 7.47 -0.59
CA HIS A 94 -4.31 8.72 -1.20
C HIS A 94 -5.59 9.31 -0.60
N LEU A 95 -5.62 10.64 -0.55
CA LEU A 95 -6.82 11.43 -0.29
C LEU A 95 -7.56 11.68 -1.61
N SER A 96 -8.46 10.76 -1.99
CA SER A 96 -9.16 10.82 -3.28
C SER A 96 -10.53 10.12 -3.22
N TYR A 97 -11.39 10.44 -4.19
CA TYR A 97 -12.43 9.52 -4.62
C TYR A 97 -11.85 8.58 -5.67
N CYS A 98 -11.73 7.29 -5.35
CA CYS A 98 -11.38 6.26 -6.33
C CYS A 98 -12.59 5.43 -6.75
N GLU A 99 -13.82 5.80 -6.36
CA GLU A 99 -15.01 5.00 -6.65
C GLU A 99 -16.26 5.85 -6.92
N CYS A 100 -16.94 5.55 -8.03
CA CYS A 100 -18.31 5.98 -8.34
C CYS A 100 -18.94 4.89 -9.23
N GLU A 101 -19.73 4.00 -8.63
CA GLU A 101 -20.32 2.81 -9.30
C GLU A 101 -19.30 1.81 -9.89
N GLY A 102 -18.03 1.91 -9.49
CA GLY A 102 -16.91 1.03 -9.87
C GLY A 102 -15.56 1.60 -9.43
N HIS A 103 -14.51 0.79 -9.46
CA HIS A 103 -13.15 1.28 -9.16
C HIS A 103 -12.64 2.17 -10.28
N LEU A 104 -12.44 3.45 -9.97
CA LEU A 104 -11.70 4.39 -10.78
C LEU A 104 -10.22 4.26 -10.40
N TYR A 105 -9.38 3.98 -11.40
CA TYR A 105 -7.92 4.01 -11.23
C TYR A 105 -7.36 5.44 -11.23
N ASP A 106 -8.23 6.45 -11.21
CA ASP A 106 -7.91 7.87 -11.17
C ASP A 106 -8.24 8.45 -9.79
N LEU A 107 -7.33 9.29 -9.28
CA LEU A 107 -7.51 10.03 -8.04
C LEU A 107 -8.34 11.28 -8.32
N LEU A 108 -9.66 11.21 -8.08
CA LEU A 108 -10.53 12.35 -8.34
C LEU A 108 -10.41 13.42 -7.23
N PRO A 109 -10.53 14.71 -7.60
CA PRO A 109 -10.44 15.81 -6.66
C PRO A 109 -11.59 15.80 -5.65
N MET A 110 -11.29 16.21 -4.43
CA MET A 110 -12.26 16.40 -3.37
C MET A 110 -12.60 17.88 -3.13
N PRO A 111 -13.84 18.20 -2.75
CA PRO A 111 -14.15 19.54 -2.27
C PRO A 111 -13.38 19.79 -0.97
N PHE A 112 -12.69 20.93 -0.88
CA PHE A 112 -11.96 21.33 0.33
C PHE A 112 -12.90 22.05 1.30
N THR A 113 -13.79 21.28 1.93
CA THR A 113 -14.77 21.75 2.91
C THR A 113 -14.55 21.08 4.26
N ASP A 114 -15.03 21.70 5.34
CA ASP A 114 -14.97 21.14 6.69
C ASP A 114 -15.67 19.77 6.77
N GLU A 115 -16.76 19.60 6.03
CA GLU A 115 -17.47 18.33 5.91
C GLU A 115 -16.57 17.23 5.32
N ALA A 116 -15.87 17.51 4.23
CA ALA A 116 -14.96 16.57 3.60
C ALA A 116 -13.78 16.21 4.52
N VAL A 117 -13.25 17.19 5.26
CA VAL A 117 -12.20 16.96 6.27
C VAL A 117 -12.69 16.02 7.37
N LEU A 118 -13.88 16.28 7.95
CA LEU A 118 -14.45 15.44 9.01
C LEU A 118 -14.73 14.03 8.53
N HIS A 119 -15.28 13.89 7.32
CA HIS A 119 -15.55 12.62 6.66
C HIS A 119 -14.28 11.78 6.48
N THR A 120 -13.26 12.34 5.84
CA THR A 120 -12.00 11.60 5.63
C THR A 120 -11.29 11.32 6.95
N ALA A 121 -11.25 12.27 7.88
CA ALA A 121 -10.61 12.04 9.18
C ALA A 121 -11.28 10.90 9.96
N GLN A 122 -12.61 10.75 9.86
CA GLN A 122 -13.31 9.61 10.45
C GLN A 122 -12.88 8.29 9.80
N ARG A 123 -12.84 8.23 8.47
CA ARG A 123 -12.42 7.03 7.74
C ARG A 123 -10.97 6.65 8.03
N ILE A 124 -10.07 7.63 8.13
CA ILE A 124 -8.68 7.41 8.53
C ILE A 124 -8.61 6.76 9.92
N ARG A 125 -9.41 7.23 10.90
CA ARG A 125 -9.49 6.60 12.22
C ARG A 125 -9.98 5.16 12.15
N GLU A 126 -11.03 4.89 11.38
CA GLU A 126 -11.54 3.52 11.20
C GLU A 126 -10.47 2.58 10.60
N VAL A 127 -9.68 3.06 9.64
CA VAL A 127 -8.57 2.30 9.04
C VAL A 127 -7.45 2.07 10.06
N GLN A 128 -7.06 3.10 10.82
CA GLN A 128 -6.06 2.97 11.88
C GLN A 128 -6.50 1.97 12.95
N ASP A 129 -7.74 2.07 13.43
CA ASP A 129 -8.30 1.14 14.43
C ASP A 129 -8.32 -0.31 13.92
N TYR A 130 -8.57 -0.49 12.61
CA TYR A 130 -8.59 -1.82 12.00
C TYR A 130 -7.17 -2.40 11.82
N LEU A 131 -6.22 -1.61 11.35
CA LEU A 131 -4.85 -2.08 11.04
C LEU A 131 -3.97 -2.21 12.29
N GLY A 132 -4.21 -1.39 13.31
CA GLY A 132 -3.38 -1.28 14.53
C GLY A 132 -2.25 -0.28 14.37
#